data_AF-A0A813DJT7-F1
#
_entry.id   AF-A0A813DJT7-F1
#
_cell.length_a   1.000
_cell.length_b   1.000
_cell.length_c   1.000
_cell.angle_alpha   90.00
_cell.angle_beta   90.00
_cell.angle_gamma   90.00
#
_symmetry.space_group_name_H-M   'P 1'
#
loop_
_entity.id
_entity.type
_entity.pdbx_description
1 polymer ?
#
loop_
_entity_poly.entity_id
_entity_poly.type
_entity_poly.pdbx_seq_one_letter_code
_entity_poly.pdbx_strand_id
1 'polypeptide(L)'
;ELPSGDETLASARFTERLCGPRGIKISRVSIVTLSDSKAQVVRDDGCSHDVAKDRLLVWYEGLLLLQEIEAQSQQSGQSPPRWFNDELRSMLETEKAKHKSGLSGGFYVEKGLLNTAVTGPVFFDIEDKEWRYRRESLRENDSALKIDALNDAAWKSAECRGFFKISDIQGYMPPWEAFCHERCGFYQDFYQVVWDPPQVDYSAVENGCLGVPGATWEPDECLPPQLDKLRIREKKMWVRLKRAQEERAHSEWLEQSAAKRRHVAKLVVARLRRDLAPLQRDLVHSALGHDFSHEEALESEVRNELRSGWPMSSEQYPAGYCVASPPGFCLPGCDCMDDQRPQRIHELRKPWLDNHLRTTAAESAVINLASQARFVRPRGLVTGQCFLETNTMIPGSLTHVRATLELVQVVDTILRDHLQVIPFSAISDPSSPIFIPARAFLGPPMDYEPLRFDLVGDQQILAVSPDDGQLTLVAGAPEVQRAHCFVQLSHLEGPVLMVECEAVSRKWAGPLPWNLATQGLVRRFELCRMLPEAKLILREHLAEIFDFNADGPRMLPFGKWLTAMSRFGLQLRSVAMAHVVRRS
;
A
#
# COMPACT_ATOMS: atom_id res chain seq x y z
N GLU A 1 -2.07 -21.45 27.16
CA GLU A 1 -2.52 -22.83 26.93
C GLU A 1 -3.86 -23.00 27.62
N LEU A 2 -4.88 -23.53 26.94
CA LEU A 2 -6.08 -23.98 27.63
C LEU A 2 -5.73 -25.28 28.35
N PRO A 3 -6.09 -25.45 29.64
CA PRO A 3 -5.94 -26.74 30.30
C PRO A 3 -6.69 -27.78 29.46
N SER A 4 -5.99 -28.79 28.98
CA SER A 4 -6.62 -29.95 28.38
C SER A 4 -7.46 -30.64 29.46
N GLY A 5 -8.79 -30.49 29.41
CA GLY A 5 -9.70 -31.33 30.19
C GLY A 5 -10.62 -30.66 31.21
N ASP A 6 -10.95 -29.37 31.09
CA ASP A 6 -12.07 -28.82 31.88
C ASP A 6 -13.30 -28.62 30.98
N GLU A 7 -14.11 -29.67 30.85
CA GLU A 7 -15.43 -29.63 30.18
C GLU A 7 -16.27 -28.47 30.71
N THR A 8 -16.16 -28.15 32.00
CA THR A 8 -16.84 -27.02 32.64
C THR A 8 -16.43 -25.68 32.00
N LEU A 9 -15.14 -25.49 31.73
CA LEU A 9 -14.63 -24.27 31.08
C LEU A 9 -15.06 -24.19 29.62
N ALA A 10 -15.10 -25.33 28.92
CA ALA A 10 -15.59 -25.41 27.54
C ALA A 10 -17.10 -25.08 27.48
N SER A 11 -17.92 -25.69 28.33
CA SER A 11 -19.36 -25.43 28.43
C SER A 11 -19.66 -23.99 28.86
N ALA A 12 -18.90 -23.43 29.80
CA ALA A 12 -19.05 -22.04 30.22
C ALA A 12 -18.75 -21.08 29.06
N ARG A 13 -17.63 -21.29 28.36
CA ARG A 13 -17.26 -20.49 27.18
C ARG A 13 -18.24 -20.63 26.03
N PHE A 14 -18.79 -21.83 25.83
CA PHE A 14 -19.85 -22.08 24.86
C PHE A 14 -21.10 -21.26 25.21
N THR A 15 -21.54 -21.34 26.46
CA THR A 15 -22.68 -20.56 26.97
C THR A 15 -22.47 -19.06 26.81
N GLU A 16 -21.23 -18.58 27.01
CA GLU A 16 -20.83 -17.18 26.83
C GLU A 16 -20.53 -16.79 25.37
N ARG A 17 -20.66 -17.72 24.40
CA ARG A 17 -20.35 -17.53 22.97
C ARG A 17 -18.92 -17.03 22.74
N LEU A 18 -17.98 -17.59 23.49
CA LEU A 18 -16.54 -17.32 23.41
C LEU A 18 -15.77 -18.39 22.62
N CYS A 19 -16.46 -19.27 21.91
CA CYS A 19 -15.85 -20.28 21.04
C CYS A 19 -15.20 -19.68 19.79
N GLY A 20 -14.35 -20.48 19.13
CA GLY A 20 -13.70 -20.09 17.87
C GLY A 20 -12.77 -18.88 18.01
N PRO A 21 -12.88 -17.87 17.13
CA PRO A 21 -11.93 -16.75 17.08
C PRO A 21 -11.95 -15.87 18.34
N ARG A 22 -12.98 -15.96 19.19
CA ARG A 22 -13.02 -15.20 20.44
C ARG A 22 -12.22 -15.86 21.57
N GLY A 23 -12.03 -17.18 21.49
CA GLY A 23 -11.31 -17.96 22.49
C GLY A 23 -9.90 -18.37 22.09
N ILE A 24 -9.58 -18.34 20.80
CA ILE A 24 -8.33 -18.86 20.23
C ILE A 24 -7.70 -17.81 19.31
N LYS A 25 -6.39 -17.58 19.47
CA LYS A 25 -5.58 -16.70 18.62
C LYS A 25 -4.75 -17.55 17.65
N ILE A 26 -4.69 -17.12 16.39
CA ILE A 26 -3.71 -17.64 15.42
C ILE A 26 -2.54 -16.69 15.25
N SER A 27 -1.39 -17.22 14.84
CA SER A 27 -0.19 -16.44 14.55
C SER A 27 0.59 -17.12 13.45
N ARG A 28 1.25 -16.33 12.59
CA ARG A 28 2.18 -16.86 11.61
C ARG A 28 3.41 -17.42 12.31
N VAL A 29 3.85 -18.57 11.81
CA VAL A 29 5.04 -19.24 12.29
C VAL A 29 5.83 -19.83 11.13
N SER A 30 7.15 -19.92 11.29
CA SER A 30 8.04 -20.70 10.43
C SER A 30 8.39 -22.01 11.14
N ILE A 31 8.25 -23.14 10.45
CA ILE A 31 8.60 -24.45 11.01
C ILE A 31 10.13 -24.61 10.93
N VAL A 32 10.78 -24.84 12.08
CA VAL A 32 12.23 -25.10 12.18
C VAL A 32 12.51 -26.59 12.11
N THR A 33 11.75 -27.38 12.88
CA THR A 33 11.90 -28.84 12.91
C THR A 33 10.54 -29.47 13.12
N LEU A 34 10.25 -30.54 12.39
CA LEU A 34 9.01 -31.29 12.47
C LEU A 34 9.31 -32.69 13.02
N SER A 35 8.70 -33.05 14.15
CA SER A 35 8.67 -34.41 14.67
C SER A 35 7.29 -35.04 14.46
N ASP A 36 7.11 -36.30 14.86
CA ASP A 36 5.87 -37.04 14.63
C ASP A 36 4.65 -36.40 15.33
N SER A 37 4.83 -35.84 16.53
CA SER A 37 3.75 -35.28 17.35
C SER A 37 3.86 -33.77 17.61
N LYS A 38 5.04 -33.18 17.41
CA LYS A 38 5.31 -31.75 17.68
C LYS A 38 6.06 -31.11 16.52
N ALA A 39 5.93 -29.80 16.37
CA ALA A 39 6.82 -28.99 15.56
C ALA A 39 7.46 -27.92 16.43
N GLN A 40 8.76 -27.75 16.26
CA GLN A 40 9.44 -26.55 16.74
C GLN A 40 9.20 -25.45 15.71
N VAL A 41 8.57 -24.37 16.16
CA VAL A 41 8.18 -23.25 15.31
C VAL A 41 8.77 -21.95 15.84
N VAL A 42 9.07 -21.02 14.93
CA VAL A 42 9.55 -19.67 15.25
C VAL A 42 8.50 -18.68 14.79
N ARG A 43 8.05 -17.83 15.70
CA ARG A 43 7.14 -16.71 15.41
C ARG A 43 7.89 -15.55 14.79
N ASP A 44 7.17 -14.63 14.15
CA ASP A 44 7.76 -13.44 13.51
C ASP A 44 8.47 -12.51 14.52
N ASP A 45 8.18 -12.62 15.82
CA ASP A 45 8.89 -11.94 16.92
C ASP A 45 10.21 -12.62 17.32
N GLY A 46 10.60 -13.70 16.63
CA GLY A 46 11.80 -14.49 16.90
C GLY A 46 11.66 -15.50 18.04
N CYS A 47 10.51 -15.59 18.70
CA CYS A 47 10.29 -16.56 19.77
C CYS A 47 10.09 -17.97 19.21
N SER A 48 10.84 -18.93 19.75
CA SER A 48 10.72 -20.36 19.45
C SER A 48 9.76 -21.05 20.41
N HIS A 49 8.89 -21.91 19.88
CA HIS A 49 7.93 -22.70 20.66
C HIS A 49 7.84 -24.12 20.11
N ASP A 50 7.64 -25.10 20.99
CA ASP A 50 7.21 -26.44 20.58
C ASP A 50 5.68 -26.48 20.58
N VAL A 51 5.10 -26.76 19.42
CA VAL A 51 3.65 -26.76 19.20
C VAL A 51 3.23 -28.15 18.75
N ALA A 52 2.13 -28.67 19.29
CA ALA A 52 1.56 -29.94 18.84
C ALA A 52 1.11 -29.83 17.36
N LYS A 53 1.36 -30.88 16.57
CA LYS A 53 1.17 -30.84 15.11
C LYS A 53 -0.27 -30.57 14.68
N ASP A 54 -1.23 -31.04 15.46
CA ASP A 54 -2.68 -30.80 15.34
C ASP A 54 -3.09 -29.33 15.55
N ARG A 55 -2.25 -28.53 16.20
CA ARG A 55 -2.45 -27.07 16.38
C ARG A 55 -1.85 -26.23 15.26
N LEU A 56 -1.28 -26.87 14.23
CA LEU A 56 -0.72 -26.19 13.07
C LEU A 56 -1.71 -26.21 11.93
N LEU A 57 -2.01 -25.04 11.41
CA LEU A 57 -2.78 -24.89 10.17
C LEU A 57 -1.86 -24.86 8.97
N VAL A 58 -2.30 -25.48 7.88
CA VAL A 58 -1.66 -25.28 6.58
C VAL A 58 -1.74 -23.79 6.25
N TRP A 59 -0.69 -23.22 5.66
CA TRP A 59 -0.64 -21.78 5.35
C TRP A 59 -1.89 -21.28 4.64
N TYR A 60 -2.32 -21.97 3.58
CA TYR A 60 -3.50 -21.59 2.81
C TYR A 60 -4.79 -21.66 3.63
N GLU A 61 -4.93 -22.67 4.49
CA GLU A 61 -6.03 -22.80 5.44
C GLU A 61 -6.08 -21.66 6.45
N GLY A 62 -4.92 -21.24 6.97
CA GLY A 62 -4.81 -20.06 7.83
C GLY A 62 -5.27 -18.77 7.13
N LEU A 63 -4.96 -18.61 5.83
CA LEU A 63 -5.44 -17.48 5.05
C LEU A 63 -6.96 -17.51 4.81
N LEU A 64 -7.52 -18.70 4.54
CA LEU A 64 -8.97 -18.88 4.41
C LEU A 64 -9.70 -18.56 5.71
N LEU A 65 -9.12 -18.92 6.86
CA LEU A 65 -9.64 -18.53 8.17
C LEU A 65 -9.63 -17.02 8.39
N LEU A 66 -8.53 -16.33 8.06
CA LEU A 66 -8.48 -14.87 8.16
C LEU A 66 -9.50 -14.20 7.24
N GLN A 67 -9.69 -14.73 6.02
CA GLN A 67 -10.70 -14.26 5.08
C GLN A 67 -12.12 -14.42 5.61
N GLU A 68 -12.43 -15.56 6.25
CA GLU A 68 -13.75 -15.80 6.84
C GLU A 68 -14.03 -14.86 8.02
N ILE A 69 -13.05 -14.64 8.90
CA ILE A 69 -13.17 -13.68 10.01
C ILE A 69 -13.44 -12.26 9.49
N GLU A 70 -12.75 -11.84 8.43
CA GLU A 70 -12.98 -10.55 7.80
C GLU A 70 -14.38 -10.46 7.19
N ALA A 71 -14.82 -11.50 6.47
CA ALA A 71 -16.14 -11.55 5.84
C ALA A 71 -17.28 -11.47 6.88
N GLN A 72 -17.18 -12.24 7.98
CA GLN A 72 -18.20 -12.20 9.04
C GLN A 72 -18.24 -10.86 9.78
N SER A 73 -17.08 -10.22 9.98
CA SER A 73 -17.02 -8.89 10.59
C SER A 73 -17.72 -7.85 9.71
N GLN A 74 -17.58 -7.95 8.38
CA GLN A 74 -18.27 -7.07 7.43
C GLN A 74 -19.78 -7.33 7.38
N GLN A 75 -20.21 -8.59 7.41
CA GLN A 75 -21.63 -8.96 7.34
C GLN A 75 -22.40 -8.65 8.62
N SER A 76 -21.82 -8.92 9.79
CA SER A 76 -22.47 -8.71 11.09
C SER A 76 -22.36 -7.28 11.61
N GLY A 77 -21.44 -6.47 11.05
CA GLY A 77 -21.07 -5.17 11.58
C GLY A 77 -20.33 -5.22 12.93
N GLN A 78 -20.03 -6.43 13.43
CA GLN A 78 -19.25 -6.60 14.65
C GLN A 78 -17.78 -6.36 14.36
N SER A 79 -17.08 -5.78 15.34
CA SER A 79 -15.62 -5.66 15.24
C SER A 79 -14.98 -7.05 15.19
N PRO A 80 -13.94 -7.24 14.35
CA PRO A 80 -13.21 -8.49 14.34
C PRO A 80 -12.60 -8.80 15.72
N PRO A 81 -12.20 -10.05 15.96
CA PRO A 81 -11.46 -10.44 17.16
C PRO A 81 -10.24 -9.54 17.36
N ARG A 82 -9.96 -9.14 18.60
CA ARG A 82 -8.87 -8.19 18.93
C ARG A 82 -7.49 -8.62 18.43
N TRP A 83 -7.27 -9.92 18.23
CA TRP A 83 -6.00 -10.43 17.71
C TRP A 83 -5.89 -10.40 16.19
N PHE A 84 -7.00 -10.19 15.45
CA PHE A 84 -6.97 -9.94 14.01
C PHE A 84 -6.57 -8.47 13.76
N ASN A 85 -5.29 -8.23 14.00
CA ASN A 85 -4.64 -6.93 13.92
C ASN A 85 -4.29 -6.53 12.47
N ASP A 86 -3.77 -5.32 12.30
CA ASP A 86 -3.40 -4.78 10.99
C ASP A 86 -2.28 -5.59 10.30
N GLU A 87 -1.44 -6.28 11.07
CA GLU A 87 -0.40 -7.17 10.55
C GLU A 87 -1.00 -8.37 9.81
N LEU A 88 -1.93 -9.10 10.45
CA LEU A 88 -2.63 -10.22 9.82
C LEU A 88 -3.52 -9.76 8.67
N ARG A 89 -4.13 -8.58 8.77
CA ARG A 89 -4.89 -7.97 7.67
C ARG A 89 -4.00 -7.64 6.48
N SER A 90 -2.86 -6.99 6.73
CA SER A 90 -1.88 -6.65 5.68
C SER A 90 -1.32 -7.90 5.00
N MET A 91 -1.06 -8.95 5.78
CA MET A 91 -0.65 -10.26 5.27
C MET A 91 -1.72 -10.88 4.37
N LEU A 92 -2.98 -10.91 4.82
CA LEU A 92 -4.10 -11.41 4.03
C LEU A 92 -4.25 -10.64 2.71
N GLU A 93 -4.20 -9.31 2.75
CA GLU A 93 -4.29 -8.46 1.55
C GLU A 93 -3.12 -8.67 0.59
N THR A 94 -1.90 -8.84 1.13
CA THR A 94 -0.71 -9.15 0.34
C THR A 94 -0.86 -10.49 -0.38
N GLU A 95 -1.36 -11.52 0.30
CA GLU A 95 -1.59 -12.84 -0.31
C GLU A 95 -2.75 -12.81 -1.32
N LYS A 96 -3.86 -12.12 -1.02
CA LYS A 96 -4.94 -11.90 -1.99
C LYS A 96 -4.42 -11.25 -3.27
N ALA A 97 -3.55 -10.25 -3.15
CA ALA A 97 -2.96 -9.56 -4.31
C ALA A 97 -2.03 -10.45 -5.16
N LYS A 98 -1.40 -11.47 -4.58
CA LYS A 98 -0.57 -12.44 -5.33
C LYS A 98 -1.42 -13.39 -6.19
N HIS A 99 -2.64 -13.67 -5.78
CA HIS A 99 -3.55 -14.56 -6.51
C HIS A 99 -4.48 -13.74 -7.41
N LYS A 100 -4.36 -13.90 -8.74
CA LYS A 100 -5.20 -13.17 -9.70
C LYS A 100 -6.71 -13.30 -9.44
N SER A 101 -7.15 -14.46 -8.95
CA SER A 101 -8.53 -14.77 -8.60
C SER A 101 -8.86 -14.59 -7.11
N GLY A 102 -7.92 -14.06 -6.32
CA GLY A 102 -7.99 -14.09 -4.86
C GLY A 102 -7.80 -15.50 -4.28
N LEU A 103 -8.01 -15.60 -2.97
CA LEU A 103 -8.06 -16.86 -2.24
C LEU A 103 -9.42 -17.54 -2.49
N SER A 104 -9.41 -18.81 -2.88
CA SER A 104 -10.61 -19.57 -3.24
C SER A 104 -10.76 -20.77 -2.31
N GLY A 105 -11.76 -20.68 -1.42
CA GLY A 105 -12.12 -21.80 -0.55
C GLY A 105 -12.70 -22.95 -1.36
N GLY A 106 -13.48 -22.63 -2.41
CA GLY A 106 -14.04 -23.61 -3.33
C GLY A 106 -12.96 -24.47 -4.00
N PHE A 107 -11.90 -23.84 -4.51
CA PHE A 107 -10.76 -24.55 -5.10
C PHE A 107 -10.02 -25.42 -4.09
N TYR A 108 -9.79 -24.91 -2.87
CA TYR A 108 -9.08 -25.67 -1.84
C TYR A 108 -9.86 -26.91 -1.41
N VAL A 109 -11.17 -26.80 -1.18
CA VAL A 109 -12.00 -27.96 -0.83
C VAL A 109 -11.96 -28.99 -1.96
N GLU A 110 -12.15 -28.57 -3.21
CA GLU A 110 -12.14 -29.49 -4.35
C GLU A 110 -10.81 -30.25 -4.49
N LYS A 111 -9.68 -29.58 -4.26
CA LYS A 111 -8.35 -30.18 -4.46
C LYS A 111 -7.80 -30.89 -3.24
N GLY A 112 -8.08 -30.38 -2.04
CA GLY A 112 -7.43 -30.81 -0.81
C GLY A 112 -8.35 -31.52 0.18
N LEU A 113 -9.65 -31.19 0.20
CA LEU A 113 -10.60 -31.71 1.22
C LEU A 113 -11.75 -32.53 0.63
N LEU A 114 -11.80 -32.76 -0.68
CA LEU A 114 -12.92 -33.47 -1.29
C LEU A 114 -13.01 -34.92 -0.81
N ASN A 115 -11.85 -35.58 -0.71
CA ASN A 115 -11.69 -36.96 -0.26
C ASN A 115 -10.98 -37.05 1.10
N THR A 116 -10.74 -35.92 1.74
CA THR A 116 -10.06 -35.83 3.04
C THR A 116 -10.94 -35.04 3.97
N ALA A 117 -11.18 -35.55 5.15
CA ALA A 117 -11.87 -34.81 6.19
C ALA A 117 -10.91 -34.33 7.25
N VAL A 118 -11.06 -33.08 7.66
CA VAL A 118 -10.33 -32.55 8.82
C VAL A 118 -11.15 -32.89 10.05
N THR A 119 -10.59 -33.72 10.92
CA THR A 119 -11.22 -34.23 12.14
C THR A 119 -10.48 -33.67 13.35
N GLY A 120 -11.00 -33.90 14.55
CA GLY A 120 -10.29 -33.59 15.80
C GLY A 120 -8.88 -34.25 15.91
N PRO A 121 -8.07 -33.85 16.90
CA PRO A 121 -6.70 -34.33 17.09
C PRO A 121 -6.55 -35.86 17.05
N VAL A 122 -7.46 -36.53 17.77
CA VAL A 122 -7.59 -37.98 17.88
C VAL A 122 -9.07 -38.28 18.06
N PHE A 123 -9.59 -39.24 17.31
CA PHE A 123 -10.92 -39.80 17.55
C PHE A 123 -10.90 -41.32 17.32
N PHE A 124 -11.87 -42.01 17.91
CA PHE A 124 -12.06 -43.45 17.76
C PHE A 124 -13.34 -43.68 16.95
N ASP A 125 -13.28 -44.56 15.95
CA ASP A 125 -14.49 -44.97 15.25
C ASP A 125 -15.27 -46.04 16.05
N ILE A 126 -16.38 -46.53 15.48
CA ILE A 126 -17.23 -47.56 16.11
C ILE A 126 -16.51 -48.91 16.31
N GLU A 127 -15.34 -49.11 15.72
CA GLU A 127 -14.51 -50.31 15.85
C GLU A 127 -13.33 -50.07 16.83
N ASP A 128 -13.37 -49.00 17.63
CA ASP A 128 -12.29 -48.53 18.52
C ASP A 128 -10.97 -48.23 17.77
N LYS A 129 -11.02 -47.99 16.46
CA LYS A 129 -9.82 -47.66 15.68
C LYS A 129 -9.47 -46.19 15.86
N GLU A 130 -8.23 -45.92 16.27
CA GLU A 130 -7.69 -44.56 16.38
C GLU A 130 -7.49 -43.94 14.99
N TRP A 131 -8.08 -42.76 14.79
CA TRP A 131 -7.86 -41.90 13.65
C TRP A 131 -7.27 -40.58 14.10
N ARG A 132 -6.35 -40.04 13.30
CA ARG A 132 -5.69 -38.74 13.55
C ARG A 132 -6.24 -37.70 12.59
N TYR A 133 -6.22 -36.42 12.99
CA TYR A 133 -6.51 -35.12 12.34
C TYR A 133 -6.99 -35.04 10.87
N ARG A 134 -6.64 -35.99 10.00
CA ARG A 134 -7.17 -36.13 8.66
C ARG A 134 -7.61 -37.57 8.39
N ARG A 135 -8.91 -37.77 8.23
CA ARG A 135 -9.49 -39.02 7.74
C ARG A 135 -9.45 -39.01 6.20
N GLU A 136 -8.68 -39.91 5.61
CA GLU A 136 -8.75 -40.19 4.17
C GLU A 136 -9.97 -41.07 3.90
N SER A 137 -10.89 -40.61 3.03
CA SER A 137 -12.09 -41.38 2.66
C SER A 137 -11.93 -42.09 1.31
N LEU A 138 -12.72 -43.16 1.20
CA LEU A 138 -12.65 -44.31 0.28
C LEU A 138 -12.35 -43.99 -1.19
N ARG A 139 -11.58 -44.90 -1.81
CA ARG A 139 -11.32 -44.94 -3.25
C ARG A 139 -12.65 -44.89 -4.01
N GLU A 140 -12.72 -44.14 -5.11
CA GLU A 140 -13.92 -43.94 -5.95
C GLU A 140 -14.63 -45.23 -6.41
N ASN A 141 -14.01 -46.41 -6.23
CA ASN A 141 -14.51 -47.70 -6.67
C ASN A 141 -15.55 -48.36 -5.73
N ASP A 142 -15.86 -47.79 -4.56
CA ASP A 142 -16.91 -48.35 -3.69
C ASP A 142 -18.32 -48.04 -4.22
N SER A 143 -18.75 -48.95 -5.10
CA SER A 143 -20.02 -49.03 -5.81
C SER A 143 -21.24 -48.60 -4.98
N ALA A 144 -22.22 -48.00 -5.66
CA ALA A 144 -23.46 -47.41 -5.17
C ALA A 144 -24.27 -48.28 -4.17
N LEU A 145 -23.83 -48.36 -2.92
CA LEU A 145 -24.70 -48.74 -1.81
C LEU A 145 -25.85 -47.72 -1.74
N LYS A 146 -27.07 -48.19 -2.01
CA LYS A 146 -28.31 -47.42 -1.77
C LYS A 146 -28.42 -47.18 -0.27
N ILE A 147 -28.60 -45.93 0.13
CA ILE A 147 -28.75 -45.51 1.54
C ILE A 147 -29.84 -46.32 2.24
N ASP A 148 -30.93 -46.64 1.53
CA ASP A 148 -32.02 -47.47 2.06
C ASP A 148 -31.56 -48.88 2.45
N ALA A 149 -30.64 -49.49 1.68
CA ALA A 149 -30.12 -50.82 1.97
C ALA A 149 -29.10 -50.83 3.11
N LEU A 150 -28.30 -49.76 3.22
CA LEU A 150 -27.38 -49.55 4.35
C LEU A 150 -28.14 -49.33 5.65
N ASN A 151 -29.20 -48.51 5.60
CA ASN A 151 -30.05 -48.29 6.74
C ASN A 151 -30.76 -49.59 7.15
N ASP A 152 -31.39 -50.32 6.22
CA ASP A 152 -32.14 -51.51 6.61
C ASP A 152 -31.28 -52.69 7.11
N ALA A 153 -30.04 -52.84 6.62
CA ALA A 153 -29.17 -53.95 7.01
C ALA A 153 -28.38 -53.67 8.30
N ALA A 154 -27.82 -52.47 8.45
CA ALA A 154 -27.05 -52.11 9.64
C ALA A 154 -27.95 -51.91 10.87
N TRP A 155 -29.13 -51.27 10.70
CA TRP A 155 -30.03 -50.95 11.82
C TRP A 155 -30.88 -52.13 12.31
N LYS A 156 -31.01 -53.20 11.50
CA LYS A 156 -31.61 -54.46 11.96
C LYS A 156 -30.63 -55.33 12.77
N SER A 157 -29.35 -54.99 12.80
CA SER A 157 -28.39 -55.65 13.68
C SER A 157 -28.74 -55.36 15.15
N ALA A 158 -28.53 -56.34 16.04
CA ALA A 158 -28.80 -56.15 17.47
C ALA A 158 -27.90 -55.07 18.10
N GLU A 159 -26.77 -54.76 17.47
CA GLU A 159 -25.75 -53.81 17.93
C GLU A 159 -26.17 -52.34 17.75
N CYS A 160 -27.02 -52.03 16.76
CA CYS A 160 -27.48 -50.67 16.51
C CYS A 160 -28.77 -50.28 17.28
N ARG A 161 -29.24 -51.13 18.22
CA ARG A 161 -30.42 -50.80 19.07
C ARG A 161 -30.07 -49.66 20.04
N GLY A 162 -30.52 -48.45 19.71
CA GLY A 162 -30.39 -47.26 20.59
C GLY A 162 -29.77 -46.03 19.92
N PHE A 163 -29.23 -46.16 18.71
CA PHE A 163 -28.69 -45.02 17.97
C PHE A 163 -29.78 -44.32 17.14
N PHE A 164 -29.68 -43.00 17.01
CA PHE A 164 -30.60 -42.20 16.18
C PHE A 164 -30.32 -42.48 14.70
N LYS A 165 -31.38 -42.77 13.94
CA LYS A 165 -31.26 -42.98 12.49
C LYS A 165 -31.07 -41.64 11.79
N ILE A 166 -30.16 -41.58 10.82
CA ILE A 166 -29.91 -40.39 9.99
C ILE A 166 -30.69 -40.54 8.70
N SER A 167 -31.54 -39.56 8.39
CA SER A 167 -32.30 -39.51 7.14
C SER A 167 -31.45 -38.98 5.99
N ASP A 168 -30.71 -37.89 6.22
CA ASP A 168 -29.96 -37.19 5.17
C ASP A 168 -28.83 -36.32 5.73
N ILE A 169 -27.94 -35.85 4.85
CA ILE A 169 -26.98 -34.77 5.13
C ILE A 169 -27.22 -33.66 4.11
N GLN A 170 -27.57 -32.46 4.56
CA GLN A 170 -28.06 -31.38 3.67
C GLN A 170 -27.09 -30.19 3.54
N GLY A 171 -25.99 -30.22 4.27
CA GLY A 171 -25.04 -29.14 4.29
C GLY A 171 -23.65 -29.60 4.69
N TYR A 172 -22.67 -28.82 4.25
CA TYR A 172 -21.25 -28.98 4.59
C TYR A 172 -20.69 -27.63 5.00
N MET A 173 -19.84 -27.62 6.01
CA MET A 173 -19.14 -26.46 6.50
C MET A 173 -17.65 -26.81 6.66
N PRO A 174 -16.74 -26.17 5.90
CA PRO A 174 -15.31 -26.44 6.00
C PRO A 174 -14.72 -25.90 7.31
N PRO A 175 -13.50 -26.29 7.68
CA PRO A 175 -12.96 -26.06 9.02
C PRO A 175 -12.84 -24.58 9.40
N TRP A 176 -12.51 -23.71 8.44
CA TRP A 176 -12.40 -22.27 8.70
C TRP A 176 -13.77 -21.58 8.89
N GLU A 177 -14.82 -22.06 8.21
CA GLU A 177 -16.20 -21.58 8.41
C GLU A 177 -16.74 -22.11 9.75
N ALA A 178 -16.49 -23.39 10.05
CA ALA A 178 -16.87 -24.03 11.31
C ALA A 178 -16.24 -23.36 12.52
N PHE A 179 -14.96 -23.00 12.42
CA PHE A 179 -14.26 -22.26 13.47
C PHE A 179 -14.93 -20.92 13.78
N CYS A 180 -15.49 -20.24 12.78
CA CYS A 180 -16.16 -18.95 12.96
C CYS A 180 -17.67 -19.09 13.28
N HIS A 181 -18.25 -20.29 13.14
CA HIS A 181 -19.66 -20.52 13.36
C HIS A 181 -20.02 -20.54 14.85
N GLU A 182 -21.10 -19.86 15.24
CA GLU A 182 -21.48 -19.66 16.65
C GLU A 182 -21.73 -20.96 17.42
N ARG A 183 -22.18 -22.01 16.72
CA ARG A 183 -22.53 -23.32 17.31
C ARG A 183 -21.48 -24.41 17.10
N CYS A 184 -20.56 -24.23 16.15
CA CYS A 184 -19.54 -25.24 15.89
C CYS A 184 -18.25 -24.84 16.61
N GLY A 185 -17.67 -23.67 16.30
CA GLY A 185 -16.57 -23.07 17.05
C GLY A 185 -15.25 -23.86 17.06
N PHE A 186 -15.19 -25.00 16.37
CA PHE A 186 -14.04 -25.89 16.28
C PHE A 186 -13.49 -25.94 14.85
N TYR A 187 -12.18 -26.11 14.71
CA TYR A 187 -11.51 -26.21 13.42
C TYR A 187 -11.55 -27.65 12.91
N GLN A 188 -12.69 -28.05 12.34
CA GLN A 188 -12.91 -29.36 11.71
C GLN A 188 -14.07 -29.30 10.72
N ASP A 189 -14.22 -30.32 9.87
CA ASP A 189 -15.36 -30.42 8.98
C ASP A 189 -16.66 -30.66 9.77
N PHE A 190 -17.71 -29.91 9.45
CA PHE A 190 -19.05 -30.10 10.00
C PHE A 190 -20.06 -30.37 8.89
N TYR A 191 -21.09 -31.13 9.23
CA TYR A 191 -22.15 -31.54 8.32
C TYR A 191 -23.50 -31.32 8.97
N GLN A 192 -24.45 -30.80 8.19
CA GLN A 192 -25.83 -30.63 8.64
C GLN A 192 -26.56 -31.95 8.48
N VAL A 193 -26.68 -32.70 9.57
CA VAL A 193 -27.32 -34.01 9.65
C VAL A 193 -28.80 -33.84 9.94
N VAL A 194 -29.64 -34.50 9.15
CA VAL A 194 -31.09 -34.58 9.38
C VAL A 194 -31.40 -35.93 10.01
N TRP A 195 -31.96 -35.89 11.22
CA TRP A 195 -32.33 -37.08 11.98
C TRP A 195 -33.70 -37.62 11.53
N ASP A 196 -33.83 -38.94 11.55
CA ASP A 196 -35.08 -39.65 11.23
C ASP A 196 -36.14 -39.42 12.31
N PRO A 197 -37.43 -39.59 11.98
CA PRO A 197 -38.51 -39.29 12.91
C PRO A 197 -38.38 -39.96 14.28
N PRO A 198 -38.85 -39.30 15.36
CA PRO A 198 -39.63 -38.07 15.33
C PRO A 198 -38.79 -36.83 15.00
N GLN A 199 -39.37 -35.89 14.23
CA GLN A 199 -38.75 -34.61 13.95
C GLN A 199 -38.78 -33.75 15.23
N VAL A 200 -37.72 -33.87 16.02
CA VAL A 200 -37.50 -33.05 17.21
C VAL A 200 -36.98 -31.68 16.76
N ASP A 201 -37.47 -30.62 17.39
CA ASP A 201 -36.89 -29.29 17.19
C ASP A 201 -35.56 -29.19 17.95
N TYR A 202 -34.47 -29.32 17.20
CA TYR A 202 -33.11 -29.18 17.72
C TYR A 202 -32.63 -27.72 17.76
N SER A 203 -33.45 -26.72 17.41
CA SER A 203 -33.00 -25.33 17.35
C SER A 203 -32.43 -24.80 18.68
N ALA A 204 -32.82 -25.38 19.82
CA ALA A 204 -32.34 -25.01 21.15
C ALA A 204 -31.12 -25.81 21.64
N VAL A 205 -30.73 -26.91 20.97
CA VAL A 205 -29.55 -27.69 21.38
C VAL A 205 -28.26 -27.07 20.85
N GLU A 206 -27.14 -27.43 21.48
CA GLU A 206 -25.78 -26.90 21.21
C GLU A 206 -25.48 -26.81 19.72
N ASN A 207 -25.59 -27.94 19.04
CA ASN A 207 -25.31 -28.09 17.61
C ASN A 207 -26.55 -27.88 16.72
N GLY A 208 -27.65 -27.36 17.24
CA GLY A 208 -28.91 -27.25 16.49
C GLY A 208 -28.79 -26.39 15.23
N CYS A 209 -29.55 -26.72 14.19
CA CYS A 209 -29.66 -25.86 13.01
C CYS A 209 -30.87 -24.93 13.11
N LEU A 210 -30.65 -23.64 12.90
CA LEU A 210 -31.76 -22.69 12.74
C LEU A 210 -32.40 -22.87 11.35
N GLY A 211 -33.70 -23.12 11.31
CA GLY A 211 -34.49 -23.16 10.07
C GLY A 211 -34.60 -24.53 9.38
N VAL A 212 -33.96 -25.58 9.91
CA VAL A 212 -34.11 -26.95 9.40
C VAL A 212 -34.57 -27.87 10.54
N PRO A 213 -35.89 -28.11 10.69
CA PRO A 213 -36.43 -28.98 11.74
C PRO A 213 -35.80 -30.38 11.69
N GLY A 214 -35.47 -30.93 12.86
CA GLY A 214 -34.83 -32.25 12.94
C GLY A 214 -33.37 -32.28 12.51
N ALA A 215 -32.68 -31.14 12.36
CA ALA A 215 -31.27 -31.12 11.96
C ALA A 215 -30.31 -30.52 12.99
N THR A 216 -29.09 -31.05 13.02
CA THR A 216 -27.95 -30.57 13.81
C THR A 216 -26.68 -30.52 12.96
N TRP A 217 -25.72 -29.70 13.37
CA TRP A 217 -24.37 -29.66 12.82
C TRP A 217 -23.49 -30.66 13.56
N GLU A 218 -23.20 -31.78 12.92
CA GLU A 218 -22.35 -32.82 13.50
C GLU A 218 -20.93 -32.73 12.94
N PRO A 219 -19.91 -32.92 13.79
CA PRO A 219 -18.54 -33.00 13.33
C PRO A 219 -18.32 -34.29 12.55
N ASP A 220 -17.34 -34.27 11.65
CA ASP A 220 -17.05 -35.40 10.78
C ASP A 220 -16.81 -36.72 11.50
N GLU A 221 -16.11 -36.68 12.64
CA GLU A 221 -15.82 -37.87 13.45
C GLU A 221 -17.07 -38.57 14.01
N CYS A 222 -18.19 -37.85 14.15
CA CYS A 222 -19.46 -38.43 14.60
C CYS A 222 -20.20 -39.15 13.46
N LEU A 223 -19.72 -39.06 12.22
CA LEU A 223 -20.39 -39.64 11.06
C LEU A 223 -19.82 -41.02 10.69
N PRO A 224 -20.69 -42.06 10.66
CA PRO A 224 -20.24 -43.40 10.34
C PRO A 224 -19.77 -43.49 8.86
N PRO A 225 -18.76 -44.31 8.54
CA PRO A 225 -18.19 -44.40 7.19
C PRO A 225 -19.18 -44.69 6.05
N GLN A 226 -20.30 -45.31 6.37
CA GLN A 226 -21.38 -45.63 5.46
C GLN A 226 -22.03 -44.35 4.86
N LEU A 227 -21.86 -43.19 5.52
CA LEU A 227 -22.37 -41.90 5.06
C LEU A 227 -21.38 -41.09 4.21
N ASP A 228 -20.19 -41.61 3.91
CA ASP A 228 -19.15 -40.91 3.14
C ASP A 228 -19.66 -40.40 1.79
N LYS A 229 -20.60 -41.12 1.14
CA LYS A 229 -21.20 -40.68 -0.12
C LYS A 229 -22.04 -39.41 0.02
N LEU A 230 -22.81 -39.31 1.11
CA LEU A 230 -23.59 -38.12 1.43
C LEU A 230 -22.66 -36.96 1.79
N ARG A 231 -21.62 -37.21 2.58
CA ARG A 231 -20.58 -36.23 2.91
C ARG A 231 -19.91 -35.65 1.67
N ILE A 232 -19.47 -36.51 0.74
CA ILE A 232 -18.85 -36.09 -0.53
C ILE A 232 -19.85 -35.34 -1.41
N ARG A 233 -21.13 -35.77 -1.44
CA ARG A 233 -22.20 -35.07 -2.18
C ARG A 233 -22.32 -33.63 -1.69
N GLU A 234 -22.40 -33.42 -0.38
CA GLU A 234 -22.53 -32.08 0.20
C GLU A 234 -21.26 -31.24 0.05
N LYS A 235 -20.06 -31.83 0.16
CA LYS A 235 -18.80 -31.14 -0.20
C LYS A 235 -18.83 -30.64 -1.65
N LYS A 236 -19.27 -31.47 -2.60
CA LYS A 236 -19.41 -31.08 -4.02
C LYS A 236 -20.46 -29.98 -4.22
N MET A 237 -21.58 -30.05 -3.49
CA MET A 237 -22.61 -29.02 -3.53
C MET A 237 -22.07 -27.68 -3.01
N TRP A 238 -21.41 -27.69 -1.86
CA TRP A 238 -20.77 -26.51 -1.28
C TRP A 238 -19.74 -25.89 -2.23
N VAL A 239 -18.87 -26.69 -2.85
CA VAL A 239 -17.88 -26.21 -3.83
C VAL A 239 -18.55 -25.48 -4.99
N ARG A 240 -19.67 -26.02 -5.51
CA ARG A 240 -20.44 -25.36 -6.59
C ARG A 240 -21.03 -24.03 -6.15
N LEU A 241 -21.65 -23.99 -4.96
CA LEU A 241 -22.22 -22.77 -4.39
C LEU A 241 -21.14 -21.70 -4.13
N LYS A 242 -20.02 -22.11 -3.54
CA LYS A 242 -18.90 -21.20 -3.23
C LYS A 242 -18.27 -20.62 -4.50
N ARG A 243 -18.07 -21.43 -5.55
CA ARG A 243 -17.61 -20.93 -6.86
C ARG A 243 -18.53 -19.88 -7.46
N ALA A 244 -19.84 -20.14 -7.45
CA ALA A 244 -20.82 -19.18 -7.93
C ALA A 244 -20.83 -17.88 -7.10
N GLN A 245 -20.50 -17.93 -5.81
CA GLN A 245 -20.32 -16.75 -4.97
C GLN A 245 -19.02 -15.99 -5.31
N GLU A 246 -17.90 -16.71 -5.44
CA GLU A 246 -16.59 -16.14 -5.79
C GLU A 246 -16.60 -15.48 -7.18
N GLU A 247 -17.25 -16.11 -8.17
CA GLU A 247 -17.43 -15.56 -9.53
C GLU A 247 -18.25 -14.27 -9.54
N ARG A 248 -19.33 -14.21 -8.73
CA ARG A 248 -20.13 -13.00 -8.56
C ARG A 248 -19.31 -11.88 -7.92
N ALA A 249 -18.62 -12.17 -6.81
CA ALA A 249 -17.77 -11.20 -6.13
C ALA A 249 -16.64 -10.67 -7.03
N HIS A 250 -16.02 -11.54 -7.82
CA HIS A 250 -15.00 -11.14 -8.79
C HIS A 250 -15.57 -10.26 -9.90
N SER A 251 -16.77 -10.58 -10.41
CA SER A 251 -17.46 -9.76 -11.41
C SER A 251 -17.81 -8.37 -10.87
N GLU A 252 -18.37 -8.29 -9.66
CA GLU A 252 -18.65 -7.03 -8.97
C GLU A 252 -17.38 -6.20 -8.73
N TRP A 253 -16.28 -6.86 -8.33
CA TRP A 253 -14.98 -6.18 -8.14
C TRP A 253 -14.43 -5.61 -9.46
N LEU A 254 -14.56 -6.34 -10.57
CA LEU A 254 -14.16 -5.86 -11.89
C LEU A 254 -15.01 -4.65 -12.31
N GLU A 255 -16.32 -4.69 -12.09
CA GLU A 255 -17.22 -3.56 -12.37
C GLU A 255 -16.89 -2.33 -11.53
N GLN A 256 -16.67 -2.50 -10.22
CA GLN A 256 -16.27 -1.41 -9.32
C GLN A 256 -14.89 -0.84 -9.71
N SER A 257 -13.94 -1.69 -10.08
CA SER A 257 -12.61 -1.27 -10.53
C SER A 257 -12.68 -0.52 -11.86
N ALA A 258 -13.53 -0.96 -12.80
CA ALA A 258 -13.80 -0.25 -14.04
C ALA A 258 -14.47 1.10 -13.79
N ALA A 259 -15.43 1.18 -12.86
CA ALA A 259 -16.07 2.42 -12.44
C ALA A 259 -15.07 3.41 -11.80
N LYS A 260 -14.20 2.91 -10.91
CA LYS A 260 -13.09 3.71 -10.33
C LYS A 260 -12.13 4.20 -11.41
N ARG A 261 -11.74 3.37 -12.37
CA ARG A 261 -10.89 3.79 -13.50
C ARG A 261 -11.56 4.87 -14.37
N ARG A 262 -12.87 4.78 -14.61
CA ARG A 262 -13.64 5.83 -15.30
C ARG A 262 -13.69 7.14 -14.49
N HIS A 263 -13.81 7.05 -13.16
CA HIS A 263 -13.76 8.22 -12.27
C HIS A 263 -12.36 8.85 -12.22
N VAL A 264 -11.30 8.05 -12.16
CA VAL A 264 -9.90 8.53 -12.22
C VAL A 264 -9.61 9.16 -13.59
N ALA A 265 -10.10 8.59 -14.70
CA ALA A 265 -9.99 9.21 -16.02
C ALA A 265 -10.69 10.58 -16.07
N LYS A 266 -11.81 10.76 -15.37
CA LYS A 266 -12.44 12.09 -15.18
C LYS A 266 -11.61 13.03 -14.28
N LEU A 267 -10.91 12.51 -13.28
CA LEU A 267 -9.95 13.29 -12.46
C LEU A 267 -8.67 13.66 -13.23
N VAL A 268 -8.26 12.90 -14.25
CA VAL A 268 -7.16 13.31 -15.15
C VAL A 268 -7.56 14.56 -15.94
N VAL A 269 -8.85 14.75 -16.24
CA VAL A 269 -9.37 16.01 -16.81
C VAL A 269 -9.29 17.15 -15.77
N ALA A 270 -9.34 16.86 -14.47
CA ALA A 270 -9.11 17.84 -13.40
C ALA A 270 -7.62 18.20 -13.20
N ARG A 271 -6.68 17.57 -13.92
CA ARG A 271 -5.26 17.98 -14.00
C ARG A 271 -4.97 18.91 -15.18
N LEU A 272 -5.99 19.20 -15.98
CA LEU A 272 -5.91 20.06 -17.14
C LEU A 272 -6.77 21.30 -16.89
N ARG A 273 -6.35 22.43 -17.45
CA ARG A 273 -7.20 23.63 -17.59
C ARG A 273 -8.39 23.31 -18.50
N ARG A 274 -9.40 24.20 -18.54
CA ARG A 274 -10.58 24.06 -19.42
C ARG A 274 -10.23 23.99 -20.92
N ASP A 275 -9.04 24.46 -21.29
CA ASP A 275 -8.46 24.42 -22.65
C ASP A 275 -7.61 23.16 -22.92
N LEU A 276 -7.59 22.19 -22.00
CA LEU A 276 -6.78 20.96 -22.04
C LEU A 276 -5.27 21.17 -21.86
N ALA A 277 -4.80 22.39 -21.54
CA ALA A 277 -3.40 22.61 -21.17
C ALA A 277 -3.11 22.01 -19.78
N PRO A 278 -1.86 21.57 -19.49
CA PRO A 278 -1.48 21.13 -18.15
C PRO A 278 -1.76 22.22 -17.10
N LEU A 279 -2.32 21.86 -15.94
CA LEU A 279 -2.30 22.77 -14.79
C LEU A 279 -0.84 23.13 -14.47
N GLN A 280 -0.56 24.40 -14.22
CA GLN A 280 0.73 24.81 -13.66
C GLN A 280 0.96 24.03 -12.37
N ARG A 281 2.18 23.53 -12.17
CA ARG A 281 2.55 22.88 -10.91
C ARG A 281 2.39 23.91 -9.79
N ASP A 282 1.83 23.52 -8.65
CA ASP A 282 1.88 24.28 -7.40
C ASP A 282 3.34 24.30 -6.88
N LEU A 283 4.23 24.93 -7.65
CA LEU A 283 5.51 25.38 -7.18
C LEU A 283 5.28 26.80 -6.67
N VAL A 284 5.79 27.10 -5.47
CA VAL A 284 5.87 28.46 -4.96
C VAL A 284 6.79 29.21 -5.92
N HIS A 285 6.21 29.86 -6.93
CA HIS A 285 6.92 30.72 -7.85
C HIS A 285 7.31 31.98 -7.09
N SER A 286 8.62 32.23 -6.94
CA SER A 286 9.14 33.44 -6.28
C SER A 286 8.65 34.72 -6.97
N ALA A 287 8.36 34.66 -8.28
CA ALA A 287 7.77 35.77 -9.05
C ALA A 287 6.25 35.99 -8.83
N LEU A 288 5.54 35.04 -8.21
CA LEU A 288 4.08 35.09 -8.00
C LEU A 288 3.66 34.88 -6.54
N GLY A 289 4.60 34.69 -5.62
CA GLY A 289 4.34 34.80 -4.20
C GLY A 289 4.23 36.27 -3.81
N HIS A 290 3.22 36.62 -3.02
CA HIS A 290 2.93 37.99 -2.59
C HIS A 290 4.08 38.69 -1.81
N ASP A 291 5.19 38.00 -1.51
CA ASP A 291 6.20 38.38 -0.52
C ASP A 291 7.68 38.34 -0.97
N PHE A 292 8.01 38.04 -2.24
CA PHE A 292 9.40 37.72 -2.64
C PHE A 292 10.05 38.62 -3.72
N SER A 293 9.84 39.92 -3.64
CA SER A 293 10.67 40.90 -4.35
C SER A 293 11.87 41.34 -3.48
N HIS A 294 13.09 41.11 -3.98
CA HIS A 294 14.34 41.47 -3.31
C HIS A 294 14.68 42.98 -3.42
N GLU A 295 13.86 43.77 -4.11
CA GLU A 295 14.09 45.21 -4.30
C GLU A 295 13.40 46.04 -3.21
N GLU A 296 14.00 46.08 -2.03
CA GLU A 296 13.50 46.81 -0.84
C GLU A 296 13.35 48.34 -1.04
N ALA A 297 13.90 48.94 -2.11
CA ALA A 297 13.95 50.40 -2.26
C ALA A 297 12.97 50.99 -3.30
N LEU A 298 12.71 50.33 -4.43
CA LEU A 298 11.75 50.82 -5.44
C LEU A 298 10.30 50.47 -5.10
N GLU A 299 10.08 49.46 -4.26
CA GLU A 299 8.74 48.96 -3.99
C GLU A 299 8.01 49.67 -2.85
N SER A 300 8.64 50.46 -1.97
CA SER A 300 7.87 51.03 -0.87
C SER A 300 6.76 51.97 -1.38
N GLU A 301 7.02 52.75 -2.44
CA GLU A 301 6.02 53.64 -3.03
C GLU A 301 4.98 52.87 -3.84
N VAL A 302 5.38 51.96 -4.72
CA VAL A 302 4.47 51.14 -5.53
C VAL A 302 3.62 50.21 -4.65
N ARG A 303 4.21 49.64 -3.59
CA ARG A 303 3.51 48.80 -2.61
C ARG A 303 2.55 49.64 -1.78
N ASN A 304 2.92 50.86 -1.39
CA ASN A 304 2.00 51.78 -0.70
C ASN A 304 0.86 52.25 -1.62
N GLU A 305 1.14 52.48 -2.91
CA GLU A 305 0.14 52.85 -3.91
C GLU A 305 -0.83 51.69 -4.17
N LEU A 306 -0.32 50.48 -4.38
CA LEU A 306 -1.14 49.27 -4.49
C LEU A 306 -1.99 49.05 -3.24
N ARG A 307 -1.42 49.18 -2.03
CA ARG A 307 -2.14 49.07 -0.75
C ARG A 307 -3.25 50.11 -0.59
N SER A 308 -3.04 51.33 -1.08
CA SER A 308 -4.02 52.40 -0.96
C SER A 308 -5.33 52.10 -1.73
N GLY A 309 -5.26 51.25 -2.75
CA GLY A 309 -6.42 50.81 -3.54
C GLY A 309 -7.16 49.60 -2.97
N TRP A 310 -6.66 48.96 -1.92
CA TRP A 310 -7.30 47.77 -1.35
C TRP A 310 -8.47 48.18 -0.45
N PRO A 311 -9.67 47.58 -0.65
CA PRO A 311 -10.81 47.88 0.19
C PRO A 311 -10.49 47.45 1.63
N MET A 312 -10.60 48.38 2.56
CA MET A 312 -10.40 48.19 4.00
C MET A 312 -11.71 48.02 4.78
N SER A 313 -12.84 48.10 4.08
CA SER A 313 -14.18 47.86 4.62
C SER A 313 -15.09 47.24 3.56
N SER A 314 -16.20 46.63 3.98
CA SER A 314 -17.18 46.00 3.08
C SER A 314 -17.75 46.98 2.05
N GLU A 315 -17.86 48.25 2.43
CA GLU A 315 -18.43 49.33 1.62
C GLU A 315 -17.48 49.82 0.53
N GLN A 316 -16.18 49.55 0.64
CA GLN A 316 -15.16 49.93 -0.34
C GLN A 316 -15.07 48.96 -1.52
N TYR A 317 -15.76 47.81 -1.45
CA TYR A 317 -15.85 46.90 -2.59
C TYR A 317 -16.70 47.51 -3.72
N PRO A 318 -16.31 47.34 -5.01
CA PRO A 318 -17.12 47.79 -6.13
C PRO A 318 -18.51 47.15 -6.12
N ALA A 319 -19.51 47.87 -6.66
CA ALA A 319 -20.88 47.37 -6.72
C ALA A 319 -20.96 45.99 -7.42
N GLY A 320 -21.61 45.03 -6.77
CA GLY A 320 -21.70 43.64 -7.24
C GLY A 320 -20.64 42.69 -6.67
N TYR A 321 -19.66 43.21 -5.93
CA TYR A 321 -18.66 42.44 -5.19
C TYR A 321 -18.93 42.53 -3.68
N CYS A 322 -18.55 41.50 -2.92
CA CYS A 322 -18.67 41.49 -1.47
C CYS A 322 -17.41 40.91 -0.84
N VAL A 323 -17.20 41.20 0.45
CA VAL A 323 -16.09 40.62 1.21
C VAL A 323 -16.28 39.10 1.33
N ALA A 324 -15.21 38.33 1.16
CA ALA A 324 -15.22 36.89 1.43
C ALA A 324 -15.51 36.67 2.92
N SER A 325 -16.64 36.04 3.27
CA SER A 325 -17.04 35.78 4.64
C SER A 325 -17.25 34.28 4.86
N PRO A 326 -16.37 33.57 5.59
CA PRO A 326 -15.09 34.00 6.20
C PRO A 326 -13.91 34.02 5.20
N PRO A 327 -12.88 34.87 5.40
CA PRO A 327 -12.43 35.45 6.68
C PRO A 327 -12.82 36.90 7.02
N GLY A 328 -13.44 37.67 6.12
CA GLY A 328 -13.90 39.04 6.38
C GLY A 328 -12.81 40.03 6.83
N PHE A 329 -13.19 41.29 7.02
CA PHE A 329 -12.35 42.25 7.76
C PHE A 329 -12.40 41.90 9.24
N CYS A 330 -11.25 41.72 9.89
CA CYS A 330 -11.25 41.45 11.33
C CYS A 330 -11.55 42.69 12.16
N LEU A 331 -11.24 43.89 11.64
CA LEU A 331 -11.50 45.21 12.22
C LEU A 331 -11.66 46.24 11.10
N PRO A 332 -12.31 47.39 11.34
CA PRO A 332 -12.25 48.54 10.45
C PRO A 332 -10.78 48.97 10.24
N GLY A 333 -10.27 48.86 9.01
CA GLY A 333 -8.85 49.10 8.72
C GLY A 333 -7.93 47.88 8.92
N CYS A 334 -8.48 46.66 9.03
CA CYS A 334 -7.67 45.44 9.05
C CYS A 334 -7.06 45.18 7.67
N ASP A 335 -5.73 45.21 7.61
CA ASP A 335 -4.90 44.77 6.50
C ASP A 335 -4.57 43.28 6.61
N CYS A 336 -5.32 42.50 7.36
CA CYS A 336 -5.05 41.08 7.57
C CYS A 336 -5.17 40.18 6.32
N MET A 337 -5.74 40.70 5.23
CA MET A 337 -5.75 40.08 3.91
C MET A 337 -4.52 40.49 3.07
N ASP A 338 -3.68 41.37 3.60
CA ASP A 338 -2.38 41.74 3.06
C ASP A 338 -1.39 40.61 3.39
N ASP A 339 -1.27 39.66 2.46
CA ASP A 339 -0.28 38.58 2.52
C ASP A 339 1.16 39.08 2.26
N GLN A 340 1.38 40.40 2.18
CA GLN A 340 2.69 41.02 1.90
C GLN A 340 3.43 41.52 3.16
N ARG A 341 3.00 41.06 4.34
CA ARG A 341 3.70 41.31 5.61
C ARG A 341 3.62 40.10 6.53
N PRO A 342 4.61 39.93 7.43
CA PRO A 342 4.50 38.97 8.51
C PRO A 342 3.18 39.15 9.27
N GLN A 343 2.42 38.07 9.37
CA GLN A 343 1.15 38.05 10.10
C GLN A 343 1.41 38.30 11.58
N ARG A 344 0.68 39.23 12.18
CA ARG A 344 0.73 39.56 13.61
C ARG A 344 0.13 38.42 14.41
N ILE A 345 0.56 38.26 15.66
CA ILE A 345 0.14 37.14 16.53
C ILE A 345 -1.39 37.00 16.64
N HIS A 346 -2.13 38.12 16.68
CA HIS A 346 -3.59 38.08 16.77
C HIS A 346 -4.25 37.61 15.46
N GLU A 347 -3.58 37.75 14.33
CA GLU A 347 -4.07 37.32 13.01
C GLU A 347 -3.94 35.81 12.83
N LEU A 348 -2.96 35.20 13.50
CA LEU A 348 -2.73 33.75 13.54
C LEU A 348 -3.66 33.01 14.52
N ARG A 349 -4.43 33.74 15.34
CA ARG A 349 -5.30 33.20 16.40
C ARG A 349 -6.80 33.41 16.12
N LYS A 350 -7.18 33.56 14.86
CA LYS A 350 -8.58 33.82 14.49
C LYS A 350 -9.43 32.53 14.68
N PRO A 351 -10.67 32.61 15.20
CA PRO A 351 -11.50 31.44 15.46
C PRO A 351 -11.76 30.54 14.24
N TRP A 352 -11.74 31.12 13.03
CA TRP A 352 -11.94 30.37 11.78
C TRP A 352 -10.64 29.74 11.23
N LEU A 353 -9.47 30.15 11.71
CA LEU A 353 -8.20 29.43 11.51
C LEU A 353 -8.10 28.21 12.44
N ASP A 354 -8.71 28.30 13.63
CA ASP A 354 -8.88 27.19 14.57
C ASP A 354 -10.02 26.26 14.12
N ASN A 355 -9.78 25.55 13.02
CA ASN A 355 -10.61 24.40 12.67
C ASN A 355 -10.19 23.21 13.54
N HIS A 356 -10.96 22.93 14.60
CA HIS A 356 -10.67 21.84 15.54
C HIS A 356 -10.37 20.51 14.83
N LEU A 357 -11.09 20.16 13.74
CA LEU A 357 -10.84 18.93 12.99
C LEU A 357 -9.48 18.97 12.28
N ARG A 358 -9.14 20.09 11.63
CA ARG A 358 -7.83 20.28 10.99
C ARG A 358 -6.70 20.27 12.00
N THR A 359 -6.86 21.00 13.11
CA THR A 359 -5.87 21.07 14.19
C THR A 359 -5.67 19.70 14.83
N THR A 360 -6.76 18.98 15.17
CA THR A 360 -6.69 17.61 15.70
C THR A 360 -6.04 16.65 14.71
N ALA A 361 -6.32 16.78 13.41
CA ALA A 361 -5.72 15.93 12.38
C ALA A 361 -4.21 16.23 12.21
N ALA A 362 -3.82 17.51 12.23
CA ALA A 362 -2.41 17.91 12.16
C ALA A 362 -1.65 17.49 13.42
N GLU A 363 -2.21 17.70 14.61
CA GLU A 363 -1.67 17.22 15.89
C GLU A 363 -1.54 15.70 15.88
N SER A 364 -2.58 14.98 15.46
CA SER A 364 -2.54 13.52 15.33
C SER A 364 -1.45 13.08 14.35
N ALA A 365 -1.27 13.77 13.23
CA ALA A 365 -0.21 13.47 12.26
C ALA A 365 1.19 13.70 12.85
N VAL A 366 1.40 14.82 13.56
CA VAL A 366 2.66 15.12 14.24
C VAL A 366 2.94 14.14 15.37
N ILE A 367 1.94 13.78 16.17
CA ILE A 367 2.05 12.78 17.24
C ILE A 367 2.31 11.40 16.66
N ASN A 368 1.62 11.00 15.59
CA ASN A 368 1.84 9.73 14.90
C ASN A 368 3.22 9.64 14.25
N LEU A 369 3.76 10.77 13.80
CA LEU A 369 5.13 10.85 13.30
C LEU A 369 6.14 10.81 14.45
N ALA A 370 5.92 11.59 15.52
CA ALA A 370 6.78 11.63 16.71
C ALA A 370 6.80 10.31 17.50
N SER A 371 5.70 9.55 17.48
CA SER A 371 5.59 8.23 18.11
C SER A 371 6.36 7.15 17.35
N GLN A 372 6.76 7.41 16.12
CA GLN A 372 7.74 6.61 15.38
C GLN A 372 9.15 6.91 15.89
N ALA A 373 9.39 6.63 17.19
CA ALA A 373 10.63 6.92 17.92
C ALA A 373 11.89 6.30 17.26
N ARG A 374 11.72 5.38 16.32
CA ARG A 374 12.78 4.78 15.50
C ARG A 374 13.20 5.65 14.32
N PHE A 375 12.31 6.48 13.78
CA PHE A 375 12.52 7.33 12.61
C PHE A 375 12.81 8.78 12.99
N VAL A 376 12.05 9.33 13.93
CA VAL A 376 12.21 10.69 14.43
C VAL A 376 12.15 10.69 15.95
N ARG A 377 12.92 11.59 16.55
CA ARG A 377 12.82 11.93 17.97
C ARG A 377 12.26 13.35 18.10
N PRO A 378 11.30 13.57 19.01
CA PRO A 378 10.92 14.92 19.38
C PRO A 378 12.09 15.59 20.12
N ARG A 379 12.43 16.82 19.72
CA ARG A 379 13.39 17.71 20.42
C ARG A 379 12.71 19.02 20.77
N GLY A 380 13.25 19.69 21.79
CA GLY A 380 12.83 21.03 22.20
C GLY A 380 11.71 21.05 23.24
N LEU A 381 11.37 19.88 23.81
CA LEU A 381 10.50 19.75 25.00
C LEU A 381 10.91 20.69 26.15
N VAL A 382 12.21 20.94 26.33
CA VAL A 382 12.74 21.85 27.35
C VAL A 382 12.70 23.32 26.91
N THR A 383 12.87 23.60 25.62
CA THR A 383 12.89 24.96 25.07
C THR A 383 11.51 25.48 24.65
N GLY A 384 10.47 24.64 24.75
CA GLY A 384 9.13 24.93 24.24
C GLY A 384 9.03 24.93 22.71
N GLN A 385 10.07 24.48 22.01
CA GLN A 385 10.09 24.41 20.56
C GLN A 385 9.76 22.97 20.12
N CYS A 386 8.81 22.81 19.19
CA CYS A 386 8.40 21.49 18.71
C CYS A 386 9.21 21.12 17.47
N PHE A 387 10.37 20.48 17.65
CA PHE A 387 11.18 19.96 16.54
C PHE A 387 11.05 18.45 16.45
N LEU A 388 11.05 17.93 15.21
CA LEU A 388 11.27 16.52 14.93
C LEU A 388 12.66 16.38 14.31
N GLU A 389 13.54 15.63 14.96
CA GLU A 389 14.85 15.29 14.42
C GLU A 389 14.86 13.85 13.96
N THR A 390 15.43 13.56 12.79
CA THR A 390 15.62 12.18 12.36
C THR A 390 16.55 11.44 13.31
N ASN A 391 16.15 10.25 13.76
CA ASN A 391 16.90 9.46 14.70
C ASN A 391 18.04 8.74 13.96
N THR A 392 19.18 9.40 13.79
CA THR A 392 20.32 8.97 12.96
C THR A 392 21.15 7.80 13.54
N MET A 393 20.66 7.08 14.55
CA MET A 393 21.54 6.41 15.52
C MET A 393 21.49 4.88 15.58
N ILE A 394 20.92 4.16 14.62
CA ILE A 394 21.17 2.70 14.53
C ILE A 394 21.93 2.39 13.25
N PRO A 395 23.22 1.98 13.33
CA PRO A 395 24.04 1.61 12.19
C PRO A 395 23.59 0.22 11.69
N GLY A 396 22.40 0.16 11.11
CA GLY A 396 22.07 -0.93 10.19
C GLY A 396 23.04 -0.91 9.01
N SER A 397 23.18 -2.03 8.32
CA SER A 397 23.99 -2.11 7.10
C SER A 397 23.53 -1.04 6.09
N LEU A 398 24.27 0.06 5.99
CA LEU A 398 24.03 1.14 5.02
C LEU A 398 24.48 0.76 3.60
N THR A 399 24.76 -0.53 3.35
CA THR A 399 25.33 -0.99 2.08
C THR A 399 24.45 -0.62 0.89
N HIS A 400 23.12 -0.78 1.00
CA HIS A 400 22.20 -0.41 -0.08
C HIS A 400 22.07 1.12 -0.22
N VAL A 401 21.94 1.84 0.89
CA VAL A 401 21.88 3.31 0.90
C VAL A 401 23.12 3.90 0.23
N ARG A 402 24.32 3.44 0.63
CA ARG A 402 25.61 3.89 0.07
C ARG A 402 25.70 3.55 -1.41
N ALA A 403 25.39 2.31 -1.82
CA ALA A 403 25.41 1.93 -3.23
C ALA A 403 24.46 2.80 -4.08
N THR A 404 23.25 3.08 -3.57
CA THR A 404 22.31 3.98 -4.26
C THR A 404 22.83 5.41 -4.32
N LEU A 405 23.38 5.97 -3.24
CA LEU A 405 23.94 7.33 -3.22
C LEU A 405 25.19 7.46 -4.09
N GLU A 406 26.04 6.43 -4.16
CA GLU A 406 27.15 6.36 -5.11
C GLU A 406 26.61 6.44 -6.54
N LEU A 407 25.53 5.72 -6.86
CA LEU A 407 24.90 5.81 -8.17
C LEU A 407 24.28 7.19 -8.45
N VAL A 408 23.72 7.86 -7.45
CA VAL A 408 23.27 9.27 -7.55
C VAL A 408 24.45 10.16 -7.95
N GLN A 409 25.60 10.03 -7.30
CA GLN A 409 26.78 10.83 -7.63
C GLN A 409 27.27 10.60 -9.06
N VAL A 410 27.12 9.38 -9.58
CA VAL A 410 27.41 9.06 -10.98
C VAL A 410 26.46 9.81 -11.91
N VAL A 411 25.16 9.78 -11.62
CA VAL A 411 24.14 10.52 -12.40
C VAL A 411 24.42 12.02 -12.36
N ASP A 412 24.68 12.57 -11.19
CA ASP A 412 24.98 13.99 -11.01
C ASP A 412 26.22 14.39 -11.81
N THR A 413 27.28 13.58 -11.79
CA THR A 413 28.49 13.83 -12.58
C THR A 413 28.21 13.80 -14.07
N ILE A 414 27.45 12.80 -14.55
CA ILE A 414 27.06 12.73 -15.97
C ILE A 414 26.27 13.98 -16.39
N LEU A 415 25.33 14.43 -15.56
CA LEU A 415 24.54 15.64 -15.83
C LEU A 415 25.43 16.89 -15.90
N ARG A 416 26.34 17.07 -14.93
CA ARG A 416 27.29 18.20 -14.92
C ARG A 416 28.17 18.22 -16.17
N ASP A 417 28.77 17.09 -16.52
CA ASP A 417 29.65 16.97 -17.68
C ASP A 417 28.94 17.34 -19.00
N HIS A 418 27.65 17.00 -19.14
CA HIS A 418 26.89 17.27 -20.36
C HIS A 418 26.34 18.69 -20.44
N LEU A 419 26.17 19.39 -19.32
CA LEU A 419 25.85 20.83 -19.34
C LEU A 419 27.03 21.70 -19.76
N GLN A 420 28.26 21.18 -19.68
CA GLN A 420 29.45 21.83 -20.23
C GLN A 420 29.55 21.71 -21.77
N VAL A 421 28.64 20.99 -22.44
CA VAL A 421 28.68 20.86 -23.91
C VAL A 421 27.27 20.75 -24.51
N ILE A 422 26.47 21.80 -24.39
CA ILE A 422 25.09 21.87 -24.87
C ILE A 422 25.07 22.24 -26.37
N PRO A 423 24.52 21.42 -27.27
CA PRO A 423 24.41 21.81 -28.67
C PRO A 423 23.42 22.97 -28.86
N PHE A 424 23.79 24.01 -29.62
CA PHE A 424 22.85 25.10 -29.95
C PHE A 424 21.54 24.59 -30.56
N SER A 425 21.63 23.59 -31.44
CA SER A 425 20.47 22.95 -32.05
C SER A 425 19.49 22.33 -31.04
N ALA A 426 19.97 21.93 -29.86
CA ALA A 426 19.12 21.39 -28.81
C ALA A 426 18.42 22.51 -28.00
N ILE A 427 19.08 23.67 -27.82
CA ILE A 427 18.46 24.85 -27.18
C ILE A 427 17.35 25.42 -28.08
N SER A 428 17.56 25.38 -29.40
CA SER A 428 16.58 25.86 -30.37
C SER A 428 15.38 24.93 -30.59
N ASP A 429 15.37 23.71 -30.03
CA ASP A 429 14.30 22.74 -30.27
C ASP A 429 13.14 22.94 -29.28
N PRO A 430 12.00 23.54 -29.69
CA PRO A 430 10.87 23.76 -28.79
C PRO A 430 10.19 22.46 -28.34
N SER A 431 10.41 21.34 -29.04
CA SER A 431 9.83 20.05 -28.69
C SER A 431 10.61 19.33 -27.58
N SER A 432 11.78 19.84 -27.24
CA SER A 432 12.70 19.28 -26.24
C SER A 432 13.43 20.39 -25.49
N PRO A 433 12.71 21.22 -24.71
CA PRO A 433 13.32 22.30 -23.93
C PRO A 433 14.40 21.77 -22.98
N ILE A 434 15.42 22.59 -22.74
CA ILE A 434 16.54 22.28 -21.86
C ILE A 434 16.34 23.03 -20.55
N PHE A 435 16.20 22.29 -19.46
CA PHE A 435 16.14 22.83 -18.10
C PHE A 435 17.44 22.48 -17.38
N ILE A 436 17.93 23.40 -16.55
CA ILE A 436 19.12 23.18 -15.74
C ILE A 436 18.77 22.24 -14.57
N PRO A 437 19.35 21.03 -14.48
CA PRO A 437 19.14 20.11 -13.37
C PRO A 437 19.90 20.58 -12.12
N ALA A 438 19.44 21.65 -11.48
CA ALA A 438 20.08 22.32 -10.34
C ALA A 438 20.59 21.35 -9.26
N ARG A 439 19.79 20.33 -8.94
CA ARG A 439 20.12 19.32 -7.93
C ARG A 439 21.37 18.50 -8.19
N ALA A 440 21.82 18.41 -9.44
CA ALA A 440 23.09 17.77 -9.78
C ALA A 440 24.31 18.59 -9.29
N PHE A 441 24.12 19.86 -8.96
CA PHE A 441 25.15 20.78 -8.48
C PHE A 441 25.04 21.05 -6.98
N LEU A 442 23.84 21.00 -6.43
CA LEU A 442 23.59 21.25 -5.01
C LEU A 442 24.10 20.09 -4.14
N GLY A 443 24.73 20.44 -3.01
CA GLY A 443 25.19 19.46 -2.03
C GLY A 443 24.03 18.82 -1.24
N PRO A 444 24.29 17.75 -0.47
CA PRO A 444 23.28 17.05 0.33
C PRO A 444 22.39 17.93 1.23
N PRO A 445 22.86 19.00 1.91
CA PRO A 445 21.99 19.82 2.74
C PRO A 445 21.01 20.69 1.93
N MET A 446 21.18 20.77 0.62
CA MET A 446 20.42 21.64 -0.29
C MET A 446 19.73 20.83 -1.39
N ASP A 447 19.26 19.62 -1.08
CA ASP A 447 18.55 18.73 -2.00
C ASP A 447 17.08 19.15 -2.23
N TYR A 448 16.87 20.42 -2.54
CA TYR A 448 15.58 20.99 -2.93
C TYR A 448 15.74 21.83 -4.21
N GLU A 449 14.63 22.14 -4.87
CA GLU A 449 14.66 22.89 -6.13
C GLU A 449 14.95 24.36 -5.85
N PRO A 450 15.81 25.04 -6.63
CA PRO A 450 16.00 26.47 -6.50
C PRO A 450 14.69 27.23 -6.72
N LEU A 451 14.56 28.35 -6.01
CA LEU A 451 13.41 29.25 -6.17
C LEU A 451 13.59 30.19 -7.36
N ARG A 452 14.84 30.40 -7.80
CA ARG A 452 15.17 31.31 -8.88
C ARG A 452 16.47 30.94 -9.59
N PHE A 453 16.50 31.18 -10.89
CA PHE A 453 17.65 31.03 -11.78
C PHE A 453 18.00 32.38 -12.39
N ASP A 454 19.22 32.87 -12.20
CA ASP A 454 19.66 34.14 -12.76
C ASP A 454 20.88 33.93 -13.65
N LEU A 455 20.86 34.46 -14.87
CA LEU A 455 22.03 34.48 -15.74
C LEU A 455 23.00 35.56 -15.23
N VAL A 456 24.25 35.19 -14.95
CA VAL A 456 25.29 36.11 -14.48
C VAL A 456 26.31 36.33 -15.58
N GLY A 457 26.49 37.61 -15.96
CA GLY A 457 27.46 38.05 -16.97
C GLY A 457 26.84 38.58 -18.27
N ASP A 458 27.67 39.17 -19.13
CA ASP A 458 27.27 39.86 -20.37
C ASP A 458 27.03 38.90 -21.55
N GLN A 459 26.15 37.91 -21.37
CA GLN A 459 25.91 36.89 -22.39
C GLN A 459 24.62 37.15 -23.14
N GLN A 460 24.73 37.96 -24.20
CA GLN A 460 23.61 38.41 -25.01
C GLN A 460 22.96 37.32 -25.88
N ILE A 461 23.49 36.09 -25.88
CA ILE A 461 23.08 35.01 -26.80
C ILE A 461 22.12 34.03 -26.13
N LEU A 462 22.24 33.84 -24.81
CA LEU A 462 21.44 32.90 -24.04
C LEU A 462 20.55 33.65 -23.06
N ALA A 463 19.36 33.14 -22.82
CA ALA A 463 18.49 33.57 -21.75
C ALA A 463 18.11 32.36 -20.89
N VAL A 464 18.00 32.57 -19.58
CA VAL A 464 17.49 31.58 -18.64
C VAL A 464 16.15 32.06 -18.10
N SER A 465 15.15 31.17 -18.11
CA SER A 465 13.88 31.42 -17.45
C SER A 465 14.10 31.41 -15.93
N PRO A 466 13.70 32.48 -15.21
CA PRO A 466 14.00 32.60 -13.79
C PRO A 466 13.25 31.59 -12.93
N ASP A 467 12.12 31.06 -13.40
CA ASP A 467 11.25 30.19 -12.60
C ASP A 467 11.63 28.71 -12.66
N ASP A 468 12.13 28.25 -13.80
CA ASP A 468 12.32 26.81 -14.08
C ASP A 468 13.70 26.48 -14.66
N GLY A 469 14.56 27.49 -14.85
CA GLY A 469 15.89 27.31 -15.38
C GLY A 469 15.92 26.88 -16.84
N GLN A 470 14.85 27.13 -17.61
CA GLN A 470 14.82 26.83 -19.05
C GLN A 470 15.84 27.70 -19.81
N LEU A 471 16.75 27.07 -20.54
CA LEU A 471 17.69 27.75 -21.44
C LEU A 471 17.03 28.01 -22.80
N THR A 472 17.14 29.25 -23.29
CA THR A 472 16.65 29.69 -24.60
C THR A 472 17.69 30.54 -25.31
N LEU A 473 17.58 30.65 -26.63
CA LEU A 473 18.41 31.58 -27.41
C LEU A 473 17.70 32.93 -27.53
N VAL A 474 18.46 34.01 -27.34
CA VAL A 474 17.97 35.37 -27.58
C VAL A 474 17.77 35.55 -29.10
N ALA A 475 16.59 36.04 -29.49
CA ALA A 475 16.27 36.27 -30.90
C ALA A 475 17.25 37.30 -31.52
N GLY A 476 17.81 36.97 -32.69
CA GLY A 476 18.75 37.85 -33.39
C GLY A 476 20.19 37.82 -32.86
N ALA A 477 20.53 36.87 -31.98
CA ALA A 477 21.90 36.68 -31.53
C ALA A 477 22.85 36.36 -32.71
N PRO A 478 24.10 36.88 -32.70
CA PRO A 478 25.08 36.59 -33.74
C PRO A 478 25.40 35.09 -33.80
N GLU A 479 25.79 34.59 -34.98
CA GLU A 479 26.25 33.22 -35.16
C GLU A 479 27.61 33.04 -34.45
N VAL A 480 27.59 32.45 -33.25
CA VAL A 480 28.80 32.20 -32.45
C VAL A 480 29.06 30.71 -32.36
N GLN A 481 30.35 30.32 -32.38
CA GLN A 481 30.73 28.91 -32.29
C GLN A 481 30.57 28.35 -30.87
N ARG A 482 30.71 29.19 -29.83
CA ARG A 482 30.61 28.83 -28.42
C ARG A 482 30.06 29.99 -27.59
N ALA A 483 29.19 29.68 -26.63
CA ALA A 483 28.72 30.62 -25.63
C ALA A 483 28.83 29.95 -24.26
N HIS A 484 29.74 30.43 -23.42
CA HIS A 484 29.77 30.06 -22.01
C HIS A 484 28.64 30.77 -21.29
N CYS A 485 28.05 30.15 -20.26
CA CYS A 485 27.14 30.81 -19.34
C CYS A 485 27.24 30.39 -17.88
N PHE A 486 26.99 31.36 -17.00
CA PHE A 486 26.95 31.16 -15.56
C PHE A 486 25.52 31.39 -15.08
N VAL A 487 24.90 30.36 -14.51
CA VAL A 487 23.56 30.45 -13.95
C VAL A 487 23.65 30.36 -12.44
N GLN A 488 23.29 31.45 -11.77
CA GLN A 488 23.18 31.52 -10.33
C GLN A 488 21.86 30.88 -9.89
N LEU A 489 21.97 29.93 -8.97
CA LEU A 489 20.86 29.29 -8.29
C LEU A 489 20.62 30.01 -6.97
N SER A 490 19.39 30.46 -6.75
CA SER A 490 19.00 31.18 -5.54
C SER A 490 17.90 30.42 -4.79
N HIS A 491 18.08 30.27 -3.48
CA HIS A 491 17.10 29.70 -2.55
C HIS A 491 16.50 30.82 -1.69
N LEU A 492 15.70 30.47 -0.69
CA LEU A 492 15.15 31.44 0.26
C LEU A 492 16.26 32.18 1.01
N GLU A 493 17.38 31.49 1.25
CA GLU A 493 18.56 32.04 1.94
C GLU A 493 19.40 32.97 1.06
N GLY A 494 19.02 33.16 -0.21
CA GLY A 494 19.74 33.98 -1.19
C GLY A 494 20.52 33.15 -2.22
N PRO A 495 21.54 33.73 -2.87
CA PRO A 495 22.38 33.04 -3.85
C PRO A 495 23.15 31.88 -3.20
N VAL A 496 22.98 30.68 -3.75
CA VAL A 496 23.53 29.45 -3.16
C VAL A 496 24.70 28.90 -3.98
N LEU A 497 24.57 28.88 -5.30
CA LEU A 497 25.54 28.23 -6.17
C LEU A 497 25.55 28.86 -7.56
N MET A 498 26.70 28.84 -8.22
CA MET A 498 26.85 29.23 -9.61
C MET A 498 27.15 28.00 -10.46
N VAL A 499 26.33 27.78 -11.50
CA VAL A 499 26.45 26.66 -12.43
C VAL A 499 27.05 27.16 -13.73
N GLU A 500 28.14 26.55 -14.16
CA GLU A 500 28.73 26.80 -15.48
C GLU A 500 28.12 25.86 -16.52
N CYS A 501 27.66 26.44 -17.62
CA CYS A 501 27.16 25.75 -18.81
C CYS A 501 27.92 26.28 -20.04
N GLU A 502 28.06 25.49 -21.10
CA GLU A 502 28.64 25.95 -22.37
C GLU A 502 27.79 25.44 -23.53
N ALA A 503 27.29 26.35 -24.35
CA ALA A 503 26.60 26.06 -25.59
C ALA A 503 27.58 26.07 -26.77
N VAL A 504 27.53 25.04 -27.63
CA VAL A 504 28.48 24.85 -28.74
C VAL A 504 27.79 24.59 -30.08
N SER A 505 28.36 25.16 -31.15
CA SER A 505 27.97 24.88 -32.53
C SER A 505 28.75 23.65 -33.04
N ARG A 506 28.48 22.50 -32.44
CA ARG A 506 29.15 21.23 -32.79
C ARG A 506 28.18 20.27 -33.47
N LYS A 507 28.51 19.88 -34.70
CA LYS A 507 27.88 18.72 -35.35
C LYS A 507 28.57 17.45 -34.87
N TRP A 508 27.82 16.50 -34.34
CA TRP A 508 28.33 15.21 -33.89
C TRP A 508 28.30 14.21 -35.05
N ALA A 509 29.47 13.71 -35.45
CA ALA A 509 29.61 12.76 -36.57
C ALA A 509 29.50 11.28 -36.14
N GLY A 510 28.99 11.00 -34.94
CA GLY A 510 28.96 9.67 -34.34
C GLY A 510 27.86 9.51 -33.30
N PRO A 511 27.91 8.46 -32.46
CA PRO A 511 26.95 8.28 -31.37
C PRO A 511 26.95 9.51 -30.46
N LEU A 512 25.76 9.93 -30.06
CA LEU A 512 25.58 11.11 -29.22
C LEU A 512 26.30 10.88 -27.88
N PRO A 513 27.04 11.86 -27.32
CA PRO A 513 27.81 11.68 -26.09
C PRO A 513 26.98 11.15 -24.93
N TRP A 514 25.75 11.64 -24.79
CA TRP A 514 24.84 11.22 -23.72
C TRP A 514 24.33 9.78 -23.87
N ASN A 515 24.32 9.23 -25.08
CA ASN A 515 24.00 7.81 -25.30
C ASN A 515 25.11 6.91 -24.76
N LEU A 516 26.38 7.29 -24.97
CA LEU A 516 27.54 6.59 -24.41
C LEU A 516 27.54 6.66 -22.88
N ALA A 517 27.24 7.83 -22.32
CA ALA A 517 27.13 8.02 -20.87
C ALA A 517 26.00 7.16 -20.27
N THR A 518 24.85 7.07 -20.96
CA THR A 518 23.73 6.22 -20.55
C THR A 518 24.14 4.75 -20.47
N GLN A 519 24.87 4.24 -21.47
CA GLN A 519 25.34 2.86 -21.44
C GLN A 519 26.30 2.59 -20.26
N GLY A 520 27.20 3.53 -19.97
CA GLY A 520 28.07 3.48 -18.79
C GLY A 520 27.28 3.47 -17.48
N LEU A 521 26.23 4.29 -17.38
CA LEU A 521 25.33 4.33 -16.24
C LEU A 521 24.59 3.01 -16.04
N VAL A 522 24.01 2.43 -17.11
CA VAL A 522 23.26 1.15 -17.01
C VAL A 522 24.15 0.02 -16.49
N ARG A 523 25.40 -0.07 -16.93
CA ARG A 523 26.35 -1.07 -16.40
C ARG A 523 26.56 -0.90 -14.89
N ARG A 524 26.70 0.34 -14.41
CA ARG A 524 26.85 0.63 -12.97
C ARG A 524 25.54 0.36 -12.21
N PHE A 525 24.40 0.70 -12.79
CA PHE A 525 23.08 0.41 -12.24
C PHE A 525 22.87 -1.10 -12.06
N GLU A 526 23.29 -1.92 -13.02
CA GLU A 526 23.15 -3.37 -12.93
C GLU A 526 24.03 -3.99 -11.85
N LEU A 527 25.23 -3.45 -11.63
CA LEU A 527 26.15 -3.88 -10.56
C LEU A 527 25.80 -3.29 -9.19
N CYS A 528 24.94 -2.27 -9.13
CA CYS A 528 24.61 -1.57 -7.90
C CYS A 528 23.84 -2.50 -6.95
N ARG A 529 24.33 -2.60 -5.71
CA ARG A 529 23.75 -3.44 -4.65
C ARG A 529 22.52 -2.74 -4.04
N MET A 530 21.38 -2.78 -4.72
CA MET A 530 20.09 -2.27 -4.24
C MET A 530 19.12 -3.42 -3.88
N LEU A 531 18.02 -3.12 -3.17
CA LEU A 531 16.96 -4.12 -3.00
C LEU A 531 16.36 -4.47 -4.37
N PRO A 532 16.05 -5.75 -4.65
CA PRO A 532 15.52 -6.18 -5.94
C PRO A 532 14.27 -5.42 -6.40
N GLU A 533 13.36 -5.11 -5.47
CA GLU A 533 12.11 -4.42 -5.78
C GLU A 533 12.34 -2.96 -6.16
N ALA A 534 13.23 -2.27 -5.45
CA ALA A 534 13.63 -0.92 -5.79
C ALA A 534 14.36 -0.88 -7.15
N LYS A 535 15.22 -1.88 -7.40
CA LYS A 535 15.93 -2.04 -8.67
C LYS A 535 14.95 -2.26 -9.83
N LEU A 536 13.87 -3.01 -9.64
CA LEU A 536 12.83 -3.20 -10.66
C LEU A 536 12.14 -1.88 -11.05
N ILE A 537 11.69 -1.10 -10.06
CA ILE A 537 11.03 0.20 -10.29
C ILE A 537 11.99 1.18 -10.99
N LEU A 538 13.23 1.27 -10.50
CA LEU A 538 14.24 2.13 -11.10
C LEU A 538 14.59 1.71 -12.53
N ARG A 539 14.56 0.41 -12.83
CA ARG A 539 14.77 -0.11 -14.19
C ARG A 539 13.68 0.36 -15.15
N GLU A 540 12.42 0.43 -14.71
CA GLU A 540 11.32 0.96 -15.52
C GLU A 540 11.54 2.45 -15.88
N HIS A 541 12.01 3.25 -14.94
CA HIS A 541 12.33 4.66 -15.21
C HIS A 541 13.59 4.83 -16.06
N LEU A 542 14.61 4.01 -15.85
CA LEU A 542 15.79 4.00 -16.69
C LEU A 542 15.46 3.52 -18.12
N ALA A 543 14.37 2.76 -18.29
CA ALA A 543 13.90 2.30 -19.59
C ALA A 543 13.40 3.44 -20.50
N GLU A 544 13.17 4.63 -19.95
CA GLU A 544 12.86 5.83 -20.72
C GLU A 544 14.04 6.30 -21.57
N ILE A 545 15.28 6.07 -21.11
CA ILE A 545 16.51 6.46 -21.81
C ILE A 545 17.32 5.26 -22.34
N PHE A 546 16.98 4.04 -21.92
CA PHE A 546 17.66 2.81 -22.34
C PHE A 546 16.66 1.71 -22.74
N ASP A 547 16.88 1.07 -23.87
CA ASP A 547 16.10 -0.10 -24.27
C ASP A 547 16.78 -1.37 -23.77
N PHE A 548 16.24 -1.93 -22.68
CA PHE A 548 16.76 -3.14 -22.07
C PHE A 548 16.57 -4.41 -22.92
N ASN A 549 15.67 -4.41 -23.90
CA ASN A 549 15.47 -5.55 -24.79
C ASN A 549 16.49 -5.52 -25.93
N ALA A 550 16.78 -4.32 -26.45
CA ALA A 550 17.79 -4.12 -27.48
C ALA A 550 19.22 -3.94 -26.93
N ASP A 551 19.37 -3.89 -25.59
CA ASP A 551 20.62 -3.61 -24.88
C ASP A 551 21.34 -2.35 -25.38
N GLY A 552 20.59 -1.27 -25.59
CA GLY A 552 21.11 -0.04 -26.17
C GLY A 552 20.41 1.23 -25.71
N PRO A 553 21.09 2.39 -25.71
CA PRO A 553 20.47 3.67 -25.38
C PRO A 553 19.40 4.05 -26.40
N ARG A 554 18.30 4.67 -25.93
CA ARG A 554 17.27 5.22 -26.81
C ARG A 554 17.77 6.53 -27.43
N MET A 555 17.49 6.73 -28.72
CA MET A 555 17.85 7.96 -29.43
C MET A 555 16.88 9.10 -29.07
N LEU A 556 17.17 9.79 -27.97
CA LEU A 556 16.37 10.93 -27.49
C LEU A 556 17.02 12.28 -27.82
N PRO A 557 16.21 13.32 -28.10
CA PRO A 557 16.65 14.71 -28.03
C PRO A 557 17.27 15.05 -26.66
N PHE A 558 18.26 15.94 -26.65
CA PHE A 558 19.08 16.22 -25.48
C PHE A 558 18.26 16.72 -24.27
N GLY A 559 17.32 17.64 -24.46
CA GLY A 559 16.46 18.15 -23.37
C GLY A 559 15.58 17.07 -22.74
N LYS A 560 15.00 16.15 -23.54
CA LYS A 560 14.26 14.98 -23.05
C LYS A 560 15.17 14.02 -22.27
N TRP A 561 16.38 13.78 -22.77
CA TRP A 561 17.36 12.95 -22.07
C TRP A 561 17.76 13.55 -20.72
N LEU A 562 18.08 14.85 -20.66
CA LEU A 562 18.40 15.58 -19.42
C LEU A 562 17.25 15.48 -18.40
N THR A 563 16.02 15.71 -18.85
CA THR A 563 14.82 15.64 -17.99
C THR A 563 14.63 14.24 -17.40
N ALA A 564 14.78 13.19 -18.23
CA ALA A 564 14.67 11.82 -17.77
C ALA A 564 15.80 11.43 -16.81
N MET A 565 17.04 11.84 -17.09
CA MET A 565 18.21 11.58 -16.24
C MET A 565 18.12 12.30 -14.89
N SER A 566 17.69 13.56 -14.88
CA SER A 566 17.45 14.34 -13.65
C SER A 566 16.39 13.67 -12.75
N ARG A 567 15.26 13.27 -13.34
CA ARG A 567 14.21 12.54 -12.62
C ARG A 567 14.68 11.17 -12.13
N PHE A 568 15.50 10.46 -12.88
CA PHE A 568 16.09 9.20 -12.43
C PHE A 568 17.01 9.42 -11.22
N GLY A 569 17.83 10.48 -11.23
CA GLY A 569 18.62 10.91 -10.07
C GLY A 569 17.76 11.17 -8.83
N LEU A 570 16.63 11.87 -8.99
CA LEU A 570 15.65 12.10 -7.91
C LEU A 570 15.10 10.80 -7.33
N GLN A 571 14.74 9.86 -8.19
CA GLN A 571 14.18 8.57 -7.75
C GLN A 571 15.21 7.74 -7.01
N LEU A 572 16.48 7.77 -7.44
CA LEU A 572 17.58 7.13 -6.72
C LEU A 572 17.73 7.74 -5.31
N ARG A 573 17.66 9.07 -5.17
CA ARG A 573 17.69 9.73 -3.85
C ARG A 573 16.51 9.28 -2.98
N SER A 574 15.30 9.24 -3.53
CA SER A 574 14.11 8.73 -2.86
C SER A 574 14.25 7.26 -2.43
N VAL A 575 14.85 6.41 -3.25
CA VAL A 575 15.13 5.01 -2.92
C VAL A 575 16.17 4.89 -1.81
N ALA A 576 17.23 5.72 -1.84
CA ALA A 576 18.21 5.77 -0.76
C ALA A 576 17.56 6.12 0.58
N MET A 577 16.61 7.08 0.58
CA MET A 577 15.81 7.41 1.76
C MET A 577 14.87 6.28 2.16
N ALA A 578 14.18 5.64 1.22
CA ALA A 578 13.31 4.51 1.50
C ALA A 578 14.06 3.31 2.10
N HIS A 579 15.34 3.11 1.74
CA HIS A 579 16.19 2.10 2.36
C HIS A 579 16.53 2.39 3.82
N VAL A 580 16.58 3.66 4.21
CA VAL A 580 16.67 4.05 5.63
C VAL A 580 15.36 3.68 6.35
N VAL A 581 14.21 3.94 5.71
CA VAL A 581 12.87 3.75 6.31
C VAL A 581 12.43 2.27 6.39
N ARG A 582 12.72 1.42 5.38
CA ARG A 582 12.24 0.02 5.34
C ARG A 582 12.97 -0.91 6.34
N ARG A 583 14.10 -0.48 6.89
CA ARG A 583 14.87 -1.24 7.91
C ARG A 583 14.63 -0.74 9.34
N SER A 584 13.93 0.38 9.51
CA SER A 584 13.37 0.84 10.79
C SER A 584 12.00 0.22 11.06
#